data_AF-A0A1S3IH93-F1
#
_entry.id   AF-A0A1S3IH93-F1
#
_cell.length_a   1.000
_cell.length_b   1.000
_cell.length_c   1.000
_cell.angle_alpha   90.00
_cell.angle_beta   90.00
_cell.angle_gamma   90.00
#
_symmetry.space_group_name_H-M   'P 1'
#
loop_
_entity.id
_entity.type
_entity.pdbx_description
1 polymer ?
#
loop_
_entity_poly.entity_id
_entity_poly.type
_entity_poly.pdbx_seq_one_letter_code
_entity_poly.pdbx_strand_id
1 'polypeptide(L)'
;MQKKVAGVLFVIAAFGVLKLDAAAKLPWQVYKRTSSGYTTREEAAILKRHNEMRRSVSPSASNMRSMVWDNDLALIAKRWANKCEWRHGNIKQGTPYANDYLGQNLYSSTHPPSTTVEPMNSWFAEKKDYSYARDTCKPGEICGHYTQLVWANSYRLGCAFKECRRNSPFGTSKWYYSVCNYYPGGNIIGRKPYKTGRPCSKCAAQGNTGDCVQGLCATTYQCDREPESCGLENTCGRVIECDNGGTPDYDTCGCRCPPAYGGRTCRAAKCSAVYKCQNGGKFDYDSCTCQCTEFFAGRTCERAKCSELGQSGKDVYWCSTVGPEWCQPGFHLVGEPEDQEIRYKYCPRKCGIC
;
A
#
# COMPACT_ATOMS: atom_id res chain seq x y z
N MET A 1 -17.94 12.25 94.13
CA MET A 1 -17.09 11.34 93.33
C MET A 1 -17.51 11.46 91.87
N GLN A 2 -16.56 11.79 90.98
CA GLN A 2 -16.46 11.44 89.54
C GLN A 2 -17.70 10.76 88.90
N LYS A 3 -18.30 11.18 87.78
CA LYS A 3 -17.73 11.49 86.45
C LYS A 3 -18.84 11.98 85.49
N LYS A 4 -18.45 12.82 84.52
CA LYS A 4 -19.23 13.25 83.34
C LYS A 4 -19.40 12.09 82.33
N VAL A 5 -20.43 12.12 81.48
CA VAL A 5 -20.35 12.47 80.04
C VAL A 5 -21.74 12.31 79.38
N ALA A 6 -22.13 13.36 78.64
CA ALA A 6 -23.30 13.48 77.79
C ALA A 6 -23.11 12.73 76.45
N GLY A 7 -24.17 12.17 75.87
CA GLY A 7 -24.84 12.77 74.70
C GLY A 7 -24.87 11.76 73.53
N VAL A 8 -25.71 11.80 72.50
CA VAL A 8 -26.90 12.58 72.09
C VAL A 8 -27.56 11.71 70.98
N LEU A 9 -28.88 11.85 70.85
CA LEU A 9 -29.80 11.42 69.79
C LEU A 9 -29.23 10.79 68.51
N PHE A 10 -29.73 9.60 68.16
CA PHE A 10 -29.76 9.10 66.79
C PHE A 10 -30.97 9.68 66.05
N VAL A 11 -30.69 10.46 65.01
CA VAL A 11 -31.69 10.95 64.04
C VAL A 11 -32.05 9.80 63.08
N ILE A 12 -33.35 9.53 62.96
CA ILE A 12 -33.94 8.61 61.99
C ILE A 12 -33.84 9.27 60.61
N ALA A 13 -33.18 8.61 59.65
CA ALA A 13 -33.24 8.96 58.23
C ALA A 13 -33.83 7.78 57.44
N ALA A 14 -34.84 8.10 56.62
CA ALA A 14 -35.70 7.18 55.91
C ALA A 14 -34.96 6.25 54.93
N PHE A 15 -35.36 4.98 54.91
CA PHE A 15 -34.96 3.99 53.92
C PHE A 15 -35.61 4.29 52.57
N GLY A 16 -34.87 4.92 51.67
CA GLY A 16 -35.17 4.90 50.23
C GLY A 16 -34.66 3.59 49.63
N VAL A 17 -35.56 2.75 49.15
CA VAL A 17 -35.23 1.54 48.38
C VAL A 17 -34.71 1.98 47.01
N LEU A 18 -33.39 2.03 46.85
CA LEU A 18 -32.76 2.08 45.53
C LEU A 18 -32.92 0.69 44.91
N LYS A 19 -33.72 0.61 43.83
CA LYS A 19 -33.71 -0.53 42.92
C LYS A 19 -32.27 -0.71 42.41
N LEU A 20 -31.65 -1.83 42.76
CA LEU A 20 -30.44 -2.32 42.12
C LEU A 20 -30.80 -2.77 40.71
N ASP A 21 -30.81 -1.82 39.77
CA ASP A 21 -30.79 -2.16 38.35
C ASP A 21 -29.46 -2.82 38.02
N ALA A 22 -29.56 -3.85 37.18
CA ALA A 22 -28.55 -4.83 36.83
C ALA A 22 -27.16 -4.22 36.56
N ALA A 23 -26.15 -4.79 37.24
CA ALA A 23 -24.73 -4.82 36.88
C ALA A 23 -24.29 -3.78 35.84
N ALA A 24 -23.98 -2.57 36.32
CA ALA A 24 -23.08 -1.69 35.60
C ALA A 24 -21.80 -2.48 35.28
N LYS A 25 -21.65 -2.88 34.01
CA LYS A 25 -20.42 -3.47 33.50
C LYS A 25 -19.31 -2.46 33.80
N LEU A 26 -18.42 -2.83 34.71
CA LEU A 26 -17.24 -2.04 35.03
C LEU A 26 -16.56 -1.60 33.71
N PRO A 27 -16.22 -0.31 33.54
CA PRO A 27 -15.55 0.17 32.35
C PRO A 27 -14.28 -0.65 32.16
N TRP A 28 -14.14 -1.19 30.95
CA TRP A 28 -13.01 -1.94 30.43
C TRP A 28 -11.72 -1.61 31.19
N GLN A 29 -11.28 -2.58 32.00
CA GLN A 29 -10.00 -2.55 32.68
C GLN A 29 -8.93 -2.03 31.72
N VAL A 30 -8.15 -1.05 32.18
CA VAL A 30 -6.96 -0.52 31.51
C VAL A 30 -6.00 -1.68 31.26
N TYR A 31 -6.20 -2.41 30.15
CA TYR A 31 -5.23 -3.38 29.68
C TYR A 31 -4.00 -2.56 29.33
N LYS A 32 -2.90 -2.70 30.08
CA LYS A 32 -1.59 -2.19 29.67
C LYS A 32 -1.38 -2.64 28.23
N ARG A 33 -1.47 -1.69 27.27
CA ARG A 33 -1.35 -1.95 25.83
C ARG A 33 -0.04 -2.67 25.60
N THR A 34 -0.11 -3.99 25.42
CA THR A 34 1.09 -4.80 25.34
C THR A 34 1.60 -4.66 23.91
N SER A 35 2.75 -4.00 23.70
CA SER A 35 3.29 -3.70 22.36
C SER A 35 3.20 -4.91 21.43
N SER A 36 2.63 -4.74 20.24
CA SER A 36 2.52 -5.74 19.18
C SER A 36 3.86 -6.12 18.55
N GLY A 37 4.96 -5.49 19.00
CA GLY A 37 6.23 -5.47 18.29
C GLY A 37 6.36 -4.26 17.36
N TYR A 38 5.25 -3.56 17.10
CA TYR A 38 5.22 -2.25 16.46
C TYR A 38 4.97 -1.14 17.50
N THR A 39 5.45 0.05 17.18
CA THR A 39 5.09 1.31 17.85
C THR A 39 3.73 1.82 17.35
N THR A 40 3.08 2.74 18.07
CA THR A 40 1.82 3.36 17.62
C THR A 40 1.94 4.02 16.24
N ARG A 41 3.10 4.64 15.95
CA ARG A 41 3.37 5.28 14.65
C ARG A 41 3.45 4.25 13.52
N GLU A 42 4.04 3.10 13.79
CA GLU A 42 4.15 2.00 12.85
C GLU A 42 2.79 1.33 12.60
N GLU A 43 2.00 1.10 13.63
CA GLU A 43 0.63 0.60 13.50
C GLU A 43 -0.23 1.54 12.63
N ALA A 44 -0.11 2.85 12.84
CA ALA A 44 -0.76 3.86 12.00
C ALA A 44 -0.25 3.82 10.53
N ALA A 45 1.06 3.66 10.32
CA ALA A 45 1.64 3.54 8.98
C ALA A 45 1.14 2.28 8.24
N ILE A 46 1.05 1.16 8.96
CA ILE A 46 0.49 -0.10 8.45
C ILE A 46 -0.96 0.08 8.04
N LEU A 47 -1.79 0.67 8.92
CA LEU A 47 -3.20 0.91 8.63
C LEU A 47 -3.39 1.84 7.44
N LYS A 48 -2.64 2.95 7.41
CA LYS A 48 -2.63 3.91 6.30
C LYS A 48 -2.28 3.21 4.98
N ARG A 49 -1.25 2.36 4.98
CA ARG A 49 -0.81 1.65 3.78
C ARG A 49 -1.88 0.68 3.24
N HIS A 50 -2.56 -0.04 4.13
CA HIS A 50 -3.68 -0.91 3.73
C HIS A 50 -4.79 -0.08 3.06
N ASN A 51 -5.17 1.05 3.66
CA ASN A 51 -6.23 1.90 3.09
C ASN A 51 -5.81 2.55 1.75
N GLU A 52 -4.55 2.95 1.57
CA GLU A 52 -4.03 3.41 0.27
C GLU A 52 -4.12 2.33 -0.82
N MET A 53 -3.72 1.10 -0.50
CA MET A 53 -3.79 -0.05 -1.42
C MET A 53 -5.23 -0.40 -1.79
N ARG A 54 -6.14 -0.35 -0.81
CA ARG A 54 -7.58 -0.61 -1.02
C ARG A 54 -8.24 0.42 -1.92
N ARG A 55 -7.78 1.68 -1.91
CA ARG A 55 -8.25 2.76 -2.80
C ARG A 55 -7.74 2.63 -4.23
N SER A 56 -6.60 1.97 -4.41
CA SER A 56 -5.87 1.91 -5.70
C SER A 56 -6.09 0.62 -6.48
N VAL A 57 -7.11 -0.17 -6.12
CA VAL A 57 -7.42 -1.43 -6.82
C VAL A 57 -7.93 -1.19 -8.24
N SER A 58 -7.58 -2.12 -9.13
CA SER A 58 -8.07 -2.16 -10.51
C SER A 58 -8.58 -3.58 -10.82
N PRO A 59 -9.83 -3.76 -11.28
CA PRO A 59 -10.85 -2.72 -11.47
C PRO A 59 -11.28 -2.06 -10.15
N SER A 60 -11.84 -0.86 -10.22
CA SER A 60 -12.26 -0.08 -9.05
C SER A 60 -13.36 -0.76 -8.25
N ALA A 61 -13.36 -0.53 -6.93
CA ALA A 61 -14.26 -1.19 -5.99
C ALA A 61 -15.37 -0.26 -5.49
N SER A 62 -16.62 -0.68 -5.66
CA SER A 62 -17.82 0.08 -5.26
C SER A 62 -18.14 0.03 -3.77
N ASN A 63 -17.64 -0.98 -3.06
CA ASN A 63 -18.04 -1.30 -1.67
C ASN A 63 -16.84 -1.49 -0.73
N MET A 64 -15.65 -1.02 -1.11
CA MET A 64 -14.43 -1.24 -0.35
C MET A 64 -14.47 -0.48 0.98
N ARG A 65 -14.48 -1.17 2.11
CA ARG A 65 -14.50 -0.52 3.43
C ARG A 65 -13.14 0.01 3.83
N SER A 66 -13.12 1.14 4.51
CA SER A 66 -11.96 1.61 5.25
C SER A 66 -11.63 0.63 6.36
N MET A 67 -10.35 0.32 6.52
CA MET A 67 -9.87 -0.46 7.66
C MET A 67 -9.64 0.46 8.86
N VAL A 68 -9.90 -0.08 10.04
CA VAL A 68 -9.57 0.49 11.36
C VAL A 68 -8.66 -0.45 12.14
N TRP A 69 -7.80 0.13 12.99
CA TRP A 69 -6.93 -0.67 13.85
C TRP A 69 -7.73 -1.31 14.99
N ASP A 70 -7.45 -2.58 15.27
CA ASP A 70 -8.07 -3.35 16.33
C ASP A 70 -7.00 -3.99 17.23
N ASN A 71 -6.97 -3.55 18.49
CA ASN A 71 -5.96 -3.98 19.46
C ASN A 71 -6.11 -5.46 19.86
N ASP A 72 -7.33 -6.02 19.82
CA ASP A 72 -7.55 -7.43 20.12
C ASP A 72 -7.02 -8.31 18.97
N LEU A 73 -7.20 -7.89 17.71
CA LEU A 73 -6.57 -8.57 16.58
C LEU A 73 -5.04 -8.49 16.64
N ALA A 74 -4.47 -7.34 17.02
CA ALA A 74 -3.04 -7.17 17.20
C ALA A 74 -2.49 -8.06 18.34
N LEU A 75 -3.25 -8.21 19.43
CA LEU A 75 -2.91 -9.14 20.51
C LEU A 75 -2.90 -10.60 20.03
N ILE A 76 -3.89 -11.01 19.22
CA ILE A 76 -3.94 -12.36 18.63
C ILE A 76 -2.74 -12.57 17.71
N ALA A 77 -2.44 -11.60 16.84
CA ALA A 77 -1.29 -11.64 15.93
C ALA A 77 0.01 -11.77 16.72
N LYS A 78 0.17 -11.01 17.80
CA LYS A 78 1.34 -11.07 18.69
C LYS A 78 1.50 -12.43 19.35
N ARG A 79 0.41 -12.99 19.87
CA ARG A 79 0.43 -14.33 20.50
C ARG A 79 0.91 -15.38 19.50
N TRP A 80 0.48 -15.29 18.25
CA TRP A 80 0.92 -16.18 17.18
C TRP A 80 2.38 -15.94 16.78
N ALA A 81 2.77 -14.68 16.52
CA ALA A 81 4.13 -14.31 16.14
C ALA A 81 5.16 -14.78 17.17
N ASN A 82 4.83 -14.73 18.47
CA ASN A 82 5.69 -15.20 19.56
C ASN A 82 5.95 -16.72 19.54
N LYS A 83 5.14 -17.52 18.85
CA LYS A 83 5.46 -18.94 18.64
C LYS A 83 6.70 -19.10 17.77
N CYS A 84 6.95 -18.15 16.86
CA CYS A 84 7.99 -18.26 15.84
C CYS A 84 7.82 -19.56 15.06
N GLU A 85 6.68 -19.71 14.41
CA GLU A 85 6.34 -20.88 13.58
C GLU A 85 5.87 -20.36 12.22
N TRP A 86 6.52 -20.79 11.13
CA TRP A 86 6.16 -20.40 9.77
C TRP A 86 4.97 -21.22 9.26
N ARG A 87 3.79 -20.92 9.81
CA ARG A 87 2.50 -21.46 9.38
C ARG A 87 1.37 -20.56 9.83
N HIS A 88 0.22 -20.67 9.17
CA HIS A 88 -0.99 -19.97 9.59
C HIS A 88 -1.53 -20.50 10.92
N GLY A 89 -2.08 -19.61 11.75
CA GLY A 89 -2.76 -19.96 12.99
C GLY A 89 -3.08 -18.76 13.87
N ASN A 90 -3.96 -18.93 14.86
CA ASN A 90 -4.44 -17.85 15.72
C ASN A 90 -4.66 -18.36 17.16
N ILE A 91 -4.30 -17.54 18.16
CA ILE A 91 -4.59 -17.82 19.58
C ILE A 91 -5.64 -16.81 20.06
N LYS A 92 -6.92 -17.17 19.85
CA LYS A 92 -8.09 -16.28 19.99
C LYS A 92 -8.75 -16.32 21.37
N GLN A 93 -8.39 -17.29 22.22
CA GLN A 93 -8.99 -17.47 23.54
C GLN A 93 -8.83 -16.21 24.41
N GLY A 94 -9.90 -15.83 25.12
CA GLY A 94 -9.91 -14.62 25.95
C GLY A 94 -9.87 -13.32 25.16
N THR A 95 -10.32 -13.34 23.89
CA THR A 95 -10.56 -12.14 23.08
C THR A 95 -12.01 -12.15 22.56
N PRO A 96 -12.56 -11.01 22.12
CA PRO A 96 -13.89 -10.99 21.49
C PRO A 96 -14.02 -11.90 20.27
N TYR A 97 -12.90 -12.26 19.64
CA TYR A 97 -12.83 -13.06 18.40
C TYR A 97 -12.74 -14.57 18.62
N ALA A 98 -12.98 -15.06 19.84
CA ALA A 98 -12.79 -16.48 20.18
C ALA A 98 -13.46 -17.43 19.17
N ASN A 99 -14.70 -17.12 18.76
CA ASN A 99 -15.51 -17.95 17.87
C ASN A 99 -15.55 -17.45 16.41
N ASP A 100 -14.81 -16.38 16.10
CA ASP A 100 -14.85 -15.74 14.78
C ASP A 100 -13.85 -16.34 13.80
N TYR A 101 -14.18 -16.27 12.50
CA TYR A 101 -13.24 -16.52 11.43
C TYR A 101 -12.40 -15.26 11.17
N LEU A 102 -11.07 -15.40 11.33
CA LEU A 102 -10.09 -14.36 11.08
C LEU A 102 -9.29 -14.70 9.82
N GLY A 103 -9.12 -13.70 8.95
CA GLY A 103 -8.14 -13.76 7.89
C GLY A 103 -6.74 -13.53 8.45
N GLN A 104 -5.70 -14.01 7.76
CA GLN A 104 -4.32 -13.82 8.18
C GLN A 104 -3.36 -13.73 7.00
N ASN A 105 -2.49 -12.72 7.03
CA ASN A 105 -1.33 -12.64 6.16
C ASN A 105 -0.05 -12.78 6.97
N LEU A 106 0.91 -13.50 6.42
CA LEU A 106 2.20 -13.78 7.02
C LEU A 106 3.33 -13.29 6.11
N TYR A 107 4.36 -12.70 6.70
CA TYR A 107 5.56 -12.28 5.99
C TYR A 107 6.77 -12.72 6.78
N SER A 108 7.75 -13.30 6.09
CA SER A 108 9.02 -13.68 6.71
C SER A 108 10.20 -13.25 5.86
N SER A 109 11.30 -12.89 6.53
CA SER A 109 12.54 -12.49 5.89
C SER A 109 13.76 -12.89 6.74
N THR A 110 14.91 -13.06 6.10
CA THR A 110 16.20 -13.30 6.78
C THR A 110 16.87 -12.00 7.24
N HIS A 111 16.41 -10.86 6.73
CA HIS A 111 16.88 -9.52 7.08
C HIS A 111 15.74 -8.70 7.70
N PRO A 112 16.05 -7.72 8.57
CA PRO A 112 15.02 -6.79 9.03
C PRO A 112 14.35 -6.12 7.83
N PRO A 113 13.03 -5.94 7.82
CA PRO A 113 12.37 -5.14 6.80
C PRO A 113 12.99 -3.75 6.72
N SER A 114 13.26 -3.27 5.52
CA SER A 114 13.80 -1.94 5.25
C SER A 114 12.80 -0.84 5.62
N THR A 115 11.50 -1.16 5.58
CA THR A 115 10.44 -0.30 6.10
C THR A 115 9.39 -1.14 6.82
N THR A 116 8.68 -0.52 7.78
CA THR A 116 7.55 -1.14 8.50
C THR A 116 6.47 -1.68 7.56
N VAL A 117 6.29 -1.07 6.38
CA VAL A 117 5.23 -1.40 5.41
C VAL A 117 5.65 -2.36 4.29
N GLU A 118 6.90 -2.82 4.31
CA GLU A 118 7.43 -3.78 3.33
C GLU A 118 6.60 -5.08 3.24
N PRO A 119 6.14 -5.70 4.35
CA PRO A 119 5.25 -6.86 4.28
C PRO A 119 3.99 -6.61 3.43
N MET A 120 3.35 -5.45 3.62
CA MET A 120 2.15 -5.07 2.89
C MET A 120 2.43 -4.84 1.41
N ASN A 121 3.58 -4.25 1.08
CA ASN A 121 4.00 -4.08 -0.32
C ASN A 121 4.23 -5.43 -1.00
N SER A 122 4.86 -6.38 -0.31
CA SER A 122 5.07 -7.74 -0.81
C SER A 122 3.74 -8.45 -1.08
N TRP A 123 2.83 -8.46 -0.10
CA TRP A 123 1.49 -9.05 -0.27
C TRP A 123 0.69 -8.38 -1.39
N PHE A 124 0.76 -7.06 -1.52
CA PHE A 124 0.05 -6.35 -2.58
C PHE A 124 0.64 -6.60 -3.97
N ALA A 125 1.92 -6.94 -4.07
CA ALA A 125 2.58 -7.19 -5.34
C ALA A 125 2.03 -8.45 -6.06
N GLU A 126 1.45 -9.39 -5.31
CA GLU A 126 0.75 -10.56 -5.87
C GLU A 126 -0.40 -10.18 -6.82
N LYS A 127 -0.88 -8.93 -6.78
CA LYS A 127 -1.87 -8.41 -7.73
C LYS A 127 -1.50 -8.64 -9.20
N LYS A 128 -0.20 -8.72 -9.52
CA LYS A 128 0.30 -8.92 -10.87
C LYS A 128 -0.08 -10.30 -11.44
N ASP A 129 -0.32 -11.27 -10.56
CA ASP A 129 -0.63 -12.66 -10.89
C ASP A 129 -2.11 -13.00 -10.68
N TYR A 130 -2.89 -12.08 -10.11
CA TYR A 130 -4.33 -12.25 -9.87
C TYR A 130 -5.18 -11.67 -10.99
N SER A 131 -6.10 -12.47 -11.54
CA SER A 131 -7.12 -12.02 -12.48
C SER A 131 -8.46 -11.81 -11.78
N TYR A 132 -8.85 -10.55 -11.57
CA TYR A 132 -10.17 -10.23 -10.98
C TYR A 132 -11.33 -10.72 -11.87
N ALA A 133 -11.19 -10.63 -13.20
CA ALA A 133 -12.25 -11.04 -14.13
C ALA A 133 -12.60 -12.52 -13.95
N ARG A 134 -11.56 -13.37 -13.90
CA ARG A 134 -11.68 -14.83 -13.79
C ARG A 134 -11.78 -15.31 -12.34
N ASP A 135 -11.46 -14.46 -11.37
CA ASP A 135 -11.27 -14.83 -9.96
C ASP A 135 -10.25 -15.95 -9.77
N THR A 136 -9.14 -15.86 -10.50
CA THR A 136 -8.09 -16.88 -10.51
C THR A 136 -6.73 -16.28 -10.24
N CYS A 137 -5.91 -16.99 -9.49
CA CYS A 137 -4.47 -16.78 -9.45
C CYS A 137 -3.81 -17.51 -10.60
N LYS A 138 -2.74 -16.93 -11.18
CA LYS A 138 -1.92 -17.60 -12.17
C LYS A 138 -1.39 -18.94 -11.61
N PRO A 139 -1.38 -20.03 -12.41
CA PRO A 139 -0.92 -21.33 -11.93
C PRO A 139 0.50 -21.27 -11.34
N GLY A 140 0.68 -21.85 -10.15
CA GLY A 140 1.96 -21.86 -9.43
C GLY A 140 2.25 -20.58 -8.62
N GLU A 141 1.46 -19.52 -8.76
CA GLU A 141 1.63 -18.27 -8.01
C GLU A 141 0.75 -18.23 -6.75
N ILE A 142 1.02 -17.27 -5.86
CA ILE A 142 0.24 -17.01 -4.66
C ILE A 142 -0.44 -15.64 -4.82
N CYS A 143 -1.75 -15.59 -4.58
CA CYS A 143 -2.54 -14.36 -4.63
C CYS A 143 -3.37 -14.10 -3.38
N GLY A 144 -3.34 -15.04 -2.42
CA GLY A 144 -4.21 -15.01 -1.24
C GLY A 144 -3.91 -13.83 -0.32
N HIS A 145 -2.66 -13.36 -0.27
CA HIS A 145 -2.31 -12.23 0.56
C HIS A 145 -2.85 -10.93 -0.05
N TYR A 146 -2.73 -10.78 -1.37
CA TYR A 146 -3.35 -9.66 -2.08
C TYR A 146 -4.86 -9.64 -1.88
N THR A 147 -5.56 -10.74 -2.16
CA THR A 147 -7.04 -10.77 -2.08
C THR A 147 -7.54 -10.53 -0.66
N GLN A 148 -6.83 -10.98 0.38
CA GLN A 148 -7.16 -10.65 1.77
C GLN A 148 -6.96 -9.16 2.07
N LEU A 149 -5.85 -8.58 1.61
CA LEU A 149 -5.53 -7.16 1.82
C LEU A 149 -6.62 -6.26 1.21
N VAL A 150 -7.11 -6.63 0.02
CA VAL A 150 -8.18 -5.91 -0.70
C VAL A 150 -9.57 -6.49 -0.48
N TRP A 151 -9.78 -7.28 0.58
CA TRP A 151 -11.09 -7.85 0.86
C TRP A 151 -12.04 -6.77 1.39
N ALA A 152 -13.07 -6.40 0.63
CA ALA A 152 -13.96 -5.28 0.94
C ALA A 152 -14.59 -5.37 2.32
N ASN A 153 -14.95 -6.58 2.76
CA ASN A 153 -15.59 -6.77 4.06
C ASN A 153 -14.61 -6.93 5.23
N SER A 154 -13.30 -7.03 5.00
CA SER A 154 -12.32 -7.03 6.08
C SER A 154 -12.00 -5.57 6.44
N TYR A 155 -12.58 -5.07 7.52
CA TYR A 155 -12.49 -3.66 7.92
C TYR A 155 -11.81 -3.46 9.27
N ARG A 156 -11.44 -4.53 9.97
CA ARG A 156 -10.59 -4.46 11.17
C ARG A 156 -9.26 -5.13 10.90
N LEU A 157 -8.19 -4.47 11.31
CA LEU A 157 -6.81 -4.91 11.11
C LEU A 157 -6.06 -4.88 12.44
N GLY A 158 -5.30 -5.92 12.73
CA GLY A 158 -4.31 -5.89 13.80
C GLY A 158 -3.11 -6.73 13.43
N CYS A 159 -1.92 -6.15 13.55
CA CYS A 159 -0.67 -6.79 13.17
C CYS A 159 0.32 -6.86 14.33
N ALA A 160 1.30 -7.75 14.19
CA ALA A 160 2.41 -7.90 15.11
C ALA A 160 3.71 -8.24 14.39
N PHE A 161 4.83 -7.90 15.02
CA PHE A 161 6.17 -8.17 14.52
C PHE A 161 7.00 -8.92 15.56
N LYS A 162 7.84 -9.85 15.08
CA LYS A 162 8.75 -10.62 15.92
C LYS A 162 10.07 -10.90 15.22
N GLU A 163 11.18 -10.59 15.88
CA GLU A 163 12.46 -11.25 15.60
C GLU A 163 12.44 -12.64 16.24
N CYS A 164 12.63 -13.66 15.42
CA CYS A 164 12.60 -15.05 15.80
C CYS A 164 14.01 -15.66 15.72
N ARG A 165 14.37 -16.45 16.73
CA ARG A 165 15.68 -17.13 16.83
C ARG A 165 15.59 -18.66 16.86
N ARG A 166 14.44 -19.19 16.43
CA ARG A 166 14.13 -20.62 16.37
C ARG A 166 13.19 -20.90 15.21
N ASN A 167 13.14 -22.16 14.76
CA ASN A 167 12.21 -22.65 13.73
C ASN A 167 12.22 -21.76 12.46
N SER A 168 13.40 -21.30 12.04
CA SER A 168 13.51 -20.50 10.82
C SER A 168 13.07 -21.33 9.61
N PRO A 169 12.16 -20.83 8.77
CA PRO A 169 11.81 -21.50 7.52
C PRO A 169 12.95 -21.46 6.49
N PHE A 170 14.02 -20.70 6.78
CA PHE A 170 15.17 -20.51 5.90
C PHE A 170 16.43 -21.23 6.40
N GLY A 171 16.35 -21.97 7.51
CA GLY A 171 17.52 -22.61 8.14
C GLY A 171 18.50 -21.65 8.85
N THR A 172 18.16 -20.36 8.94
CA THR A 172 18.98 -19.35 9.62
C THR A 172 18.78 -19.36 11.15
N SER A 173 19.77 -18.86 11.89
CA SER A 173 19.65 -18.68 13.35
C SER A 173 18.70 -17.55 13.75
N LYS A 174 18.43 -16.61 12.83
CA LYS A 174 17.57 -15.45 13.02
C LYS A 174 16.72 -15.19 11.78
N TRP A 175 15.46 -14.84 11.99
CA TRP A 175 14.52 -14.44 10.94
C TRP A 175 13.49 -13.46 11.51
N TYR A 176 12.85 -12.70 10.65
CA TYR A 176 11.89 -11.66 11.00
C TYR A 176 10.52 -12.07 10.51
N TYR A 177 9.51 -11.87 11.36
CA TYR A 177 8.19 -12.42 11.15
C TYR A 177 7.12 -11.36 11.43
N SER A 178 6.33 -11.03 10.42
CA SER A 178 5.15 -10.17 10.54
C SER A 178 3.88 -10.99 10.34
N VAL A 179 2.91 -10.76 11.23
CA VAL A 179 1.60 -11.42 11.25
C VAL A 179 0.55 -10.33 11.25
N CYS A 180 -0.35 -10.31 10.26
CA CYS A 180 -1.50 -9.41 10.23
C CYS A 180 -2.80 -10.23 10.22
N ASN A 181 -3.71 -9.90 11.14
CA ASN A 181 -5.03 -10.52 11.24
C ASN A 181 -6.11 -9.55 10.77
N TYR A 182 -7.12 -10.10 10.09
CA TYR A 182 -8.19 -9.36 9.43
C TYR A 182 -9.55 -9.84 9.92
N TYR A 183 -10.45 -8.92 10.25
CA TYR A 183 -11.82 -9.24 10.61
C TYR A 183 -12.86 -8.35 9.90
N PRO A 184 -13.99 -8.93 9.46
CA PRO A 184 -14.21 -10.36 9.18
C PRO A 184 -13.13 -10.96 8.27
N GLY A 185 -12.86 -12.26 8.42
CA GLY A 185 -11.91 -12.95 7.55
C GLY A 185 -12.33 -12.95 6.09
N GLY A 186 -11.35 -12.79 5.20
CA GLY A 186 -11.55 -12.77 3.76
C GLY A 186 -11.30 -14.11 3.09
N ASN A 187 -11.05 -14.07 1.77
CA ASN A 187 -10.75 -15.24 0.94
C ASN A 187 -11.80 -16.35 1.04
N ILE A 188 -13.07 -15.95 1.10
CA ILE A 188 -14.19 -16.90 1.10
C ILE A 188 -14.28 -17.56 -0.27
N ILE A 189 -14.24 -18.89 -0.28
CA ILE A 189 -14.29 -19.70 -1.51
C ILE A 189 -15.52 -19.30 -2.35
N GLY A 190 -15.29 -19.09 -3.66
CA GLY A 190 -16.33 -18.70 -4.61
C GLY A 190 -16.78 -17.24 -4.50
N ARG A 191 -16.05 -16.39 -3.78
CA ARG A 191 -16.34 -14.95 -3.69
C ARG A 191 -15.13 -14.11 -4.11
N LYS A 192 -15.42 -13.09 -4.92
CA LYS A 192 -14.46 -12.04 -5.27
C LYS A 192 -14.15 -11.14 -4.07
N PRO A 193 -12.96 -10.53 -4.01
CA PRO A 193 -12.54 -9.72 -2.88
C PRO A 193 -13.38 -8.47 -2.67
N TYR A 194 -13.97 -7.91 -3.72
CA TYR A 194 -14.82 -6.72 -3.67
C TYR A 194 -15.81 -6.72 -4.83
N LYS A 195 -16.77 -5.78 -4.86
CA LYS A 195 -17.70 -5.58 -5.98
C LYS A 195 -17.18 -4.48 -6.89
N THR A 196 -17.04 -4.74 -8.19
CA THR A 196 -16.65 -3.72 -9.17
C THR A 196 -17.69 -2.61 -9.27
N GLY A 197 -17.19 -1.40 -9.54
CA GLY A 197 -18.00 -0.23 -9.85
C GLY A 197 -17.37 1.05 -9.32
N ARG A 198 -18.05 2.17 -9.57
CA ARG A 198 -17.60 3.49 -9.10
C ARG A 198 -17.30 3.44 -7.60
N PRO A 199 -16.14 3.93 -7.12
CA PRO A 199 -15.80 3.98 -5.71
C PRO A 199 -16.96 4.53 -4.87
N CYS A 200 -17.21 3.87 -3.74
CA CYS A 200 -18.27 4.20 -2.80
C CYS A 200 -19.73 4.07 -3.29
N SER A 201 -20.00 3.69 -4.53
CA SER A 201 -21.39 3.58 -5.04
C SER A 201 -22.26 2.51 -4.35
N LYS A 202 -21.67 1.65 -3.52
CA LYS A 202 -22.37 0.60 -2.75
C LYS A 202 -22.01 0.64 -1.25
N CYS A 203 -21.87 1.84 -0.69
CA CYS A 203 -21.49 2.03 0.71
C CYS A 203 -22.59 1.80 1.75
N ALA A 204 -23.87 1.99 1.44
CA ALA A 204 -24.98 1.91 2.43
C ALA A 204 -25.28 0.50 3.02
N ALA A 205 -24.32 -0.43 3.01
CA ALA A 205 -24.48 -1.79 3.49
C ALA A 205 -24.08 -1.97 4.97
N GLN A 206 -24.56 -3.06 5.59
CA GLN A 206 -24.43 -3.44 7.00
C GLN A 206 -23.06 -3.11 7.63
N GLY A 207 -23.04 -2.15 8.57
CA GLY A 207 -21.87 -1.73 9.34
C GLY A 207 -21.08 -0.54 8.76
N ASN A 208 -21.63 0.12 7.75
CA ASN A 208 -21.19 1.42 7.25
C ASN A 208 -22.27 2.48 7.50
N THR A 209 -21.86 3.73 7.70
CA THR A 209 -22.73 4.91 7.69
C THR A 209 -23.30 5.22 6.30
N GLY A 210 -22.68 4.69 5.23
CA GLY A 210 -22.99 5.04 3.85
C GLY A 210 -22.04 6.07 3.27
N ASP A 211 -21.18 6.65 4.12
CA ASP A 211 -20.26 7.70 3.74
C ASP A 211 -19.05 7.18 2.95
N CYS A 212 -18.43 8.11 2.22
CA CYS A 212 -17.24 7.88 1.41
C CYS A 212 -16.08 8.73 1.92
N VAL A 213 -15.05 8.08 2.45
CA VAL A 213 -13.84 8.74 2.95
C VAL A 213 -12.68 8.36 2.03
N GLN A 214 -12.26 9.32 1.20
CA GLN A 214 -11.16 9.17 0.24
C GLN A 214 -11.33 7.92 -0.66
N GLY A 215 -12.54 7.66 -1.16
CA GLY A 215 -12.83 6.51 -2.04
C GLY A 215 -13.02 5.16 -1.32
N LEU A 216 -13.04 5.15 0.02
CA LEU A 216 -13.43 3.99 0.82
C LEU A 216 -14.76 4.24 1.53
N CYS A 217 -15.56 3.19 1.63
CA CYS A 217 -16.73 3.16 2.48
C CYS A 217 -16.31 3.30 3.94
N ALA A 218 -16.78 4.34 4.62
CA ALA A 218 -16.52 4.51 6.05
C ALA A 218 -17.05 3.31 6.85
N THR A 219 -16.77 3.27 8.15
CA THR A 219 -17.44 2.30 9.03
C THR A 219 -18.05 3.07 10.17
N THR A 220 -19.19 2.61 10.70
CA THR A 220 -19.80 3.23 11.88
C THR A 220 -18.79 3.38 13.01
N TYR A 221 -17.97 2.34 13.25
CA TYR A 221 -16.89 2.39 14.23
C TYR A 221 -15.84 3.49 13.98
N GLN A 222 -15.43 3.70 12.72
CA GLN A 222 -14.53 4.80 12.38
C GLN A 222 -15.19 6.14 12.72
N CYS A 223 -16.48 6.28 12.43
CA CYS A 223 -17.21 7.53 12.61
C CYS A 223 -17.55 7.83 14.06
N ASP A 224 -17.79 6.81 14.87
CA ASP A 224 -18.04 6.96 16.29
C ASP A 224 -16.78 7.41 17.05
N ARG A 225 -15.58 7.03 16.59
CA ARG A 225 -14.31 7.32 17.27
C ARG A 225 -13.56 8.51 16.72
N GLU A 226 -13.61 8.69 15.41
CA GLU A 226 -12.94 9.76 14.69
C GLU A 226 -13.99 10.50 13.84
N PRO A 227 -14.97 11.17 14.48
CA PRO A 227 -16.06 11.85 13.77
C PRO A 227 -15.54 12.90 12.79
N GLU A 228 -14.42 13.57 13.11
CA GLU A 228 -13.76 14.51 12.20
C GLU A 228 -13.16 13.84 10.95
N SER A 229 -12.98 12.52 10.96
CA SER A 229 -12.49 11.73 9.81
C SER A 229 -13.60 11.01 9.07
N CYS A 230 -14.86 11.20 9.51
CA CYS A 230 -16.03 10.54 8.98
C CYS A 230 -17.04 11.56 8.51
N GLY A 231 -17.48 11.46 7.26
CA GLY A 231 -18.35 12.49 6.73
C GLY A 231 -17.70 13.88 6.69
N LEU A 232 -16.35 13.96 6.71
CA LEU A 232 -15.73 14.93 5.82
C LEU A 232 -16.29 14.55 4.47
N GLU A 233 -17.18 15.38 3.96
CA GLU A 233 -17.29 15.57 2.54
C GLU A 233 -15.87 15.36 2.03
N ASN A 234 -15.70 14.36 1.18
CA ASN A 234 -14.86 14.59 0.02
C ASN A 234 -14.87 16.10 -0.23
N THR A 235 -13.79 16.84 0.04
CA THR A 235 -13.78 18.32 0.03
C THR A 235 -14.29 18.90 -1.29
N CYS A 236 -14.45 18.02 -2.28
CA CYS A 236 -14.91 18.24 -3.63
C CYS A 236 -16.42 17.93 -3.82
N GLY A 237 -17.13 17.46 -2.79
CA GLY A 237 -18.53 17.07 -2.78
C GLY A 237 -18.90 15.91 -3.72
N ARG A 238 -17.92 15.24 -4.36
CA ARG A 238 -18.18 14.30 -5.47
C ARG A 238 -17.06 13.29 -5.72
N VAL A 239 -17.41 12.02 -5.91
CA VAL A 239 -16.43 10.99 -6.29
C VAL A 239 -15.72 11.41 -7.59
N ILE A 240 -14.39 11.50 -7.54
CA ILE A 240 -13.53 11.95 -8.64
C ILE A 240 -13.34 10.79 -9.61
N GLU A 241 -13.65 11.03 -10.89
CA GLU A 241 -13.47 10.09 -11.99
C GLU A 241 -12.21 10.44 -12.78
N CYS A 242 -11.35 9.45 -12.97
CA CYS A 242 -10.07 9.60 -13.64
C CYS A 242 -9.97 8.64 -14.82
N ASP A 243 -9.63 9.19 -15.97
CA ASP A 243 -9.39 8.49 -17.22
C ASP A 243 -7.91 8.10 -17.36
N ASN A 244 -7.60 7.25 -18.34
CA ASN A 244 -6.23 6.93 -18.76
C ASN A 244 -5.26 6.50 -17.63
N GLY A 245 -5.77 5.81 -16.62
CA GLY A 245 -4.97 5.32 -15.49
C GLY A 245 -4.65 6.38 -14.42
N GLY A 246 -5.32 7.54 -14.46
CA GLY A 246 -5.24 8.53 -13.39
C GLY A 246 -5.79 8.02 -12.06
N THR A 247 -5.26 8.55 -10.96
CA THR A 247 -5.74 8.22 -9.60
C THR A 247 -6.39 9.42 -8.95
N PRO A 248 -7.54 9.27 -8.25
CA PRO A 248 -8.19 10.35 -7.53
C PRO A 248 -7.27 11.04 -6.53
N ASP A 249 -7.30 12.37 -6.53
CA ASP A 249 -6.65 13.24 -5.56
C ASP A 249 -7.70 14.08 -4.85
N TYR A 250 -8.00 13.68 -3.61
CA TYR A 250 -9.01 14.31 -2.79
C TYR A 250 -8.51 15.58 -2.08
N ASP A 251 -7.21 15.88 -2.14
CA ASP A 251 -6.68 17.14 -1.62
C ASP A 251 -6.87 18.27 -2.64
N THR A 252 -6.76 17.94 -3.94
CA THR A 252 -6.88 18.91 -5.05
C THR A 252 -8.19 18.82 -5.83
N CYS A 253 -9.09 17.90 -5.47
CA CYS A 253 -10.38 17.72 -6.12
C CYS A 253 -10.32 17.42 -7.63
N GLY A 254 -9.28 16.69 -8.02
CA GLY A 254 -9.03 16.24 -9.38
C GLY A 254 -8.24 14.93 -9.39
N CYS A 255 -7.58 14.64 -10.50
CA CYS A 255 -6.82 13.41 -10.66
C CYS A 255 -5.31 13.69 -10.71
N ARG A 256 -4.53 12.81 -10.09
CA ARG A 256 -3.09 12.67 -10.38
C ARG A 256 -2.94 11.90 -11.68
N CYS A 257 -2.49 12.59 -12.72
CA CYS A 257 -2.39 12.04 -14.06
C CYS A 257 -1.03 11.41 -14.35
N PRO A 258 -0.98 10.30 -15.10
CA PRO A 258 0.27 9.84 -15.70
C PRO A 258 0.86 10.93 -16.61
N PRO A 259 2.19 10.92 -16.87
CA PRO A 259 2.88 12.02 -17.56
C PRO A 259 2.26 12.44 -18.90
N ALA A 260 1.70 11.49 -19.65
CA ALA A 260 1.11 11.73 -20.96
C ALA A 260 -0.24 12.47 -20.94
N TYR A 261 -0.87 12.58 -19.78
CA TYR A 261 -2.23 13.08 -19.64
C TYR A 261 -2.30 14.24 -18.65
N GLY A 262 -3.33 15.06 -18.81
CA GLY A 262 -3.54 16.24 -17.99
C GLY A 262 -5.02 16.59 -17.83
N GLY A 263 -5.25 17.70 -17.15
CA GLY A 263 -6.57 18.16 -16.78
C GLY A 263 -7.14 17.44 -15.55
N ARG A 264 -8.29 17.91 -15.09
CA ARG A 264 -8.90 17.46 -13.82
C ARG A 264 -9.29 15.98 -13.78
N THR A 265 -9.46 15.34 -14.93
CA THR A 265 -9.85 13.93 -15.04
C THR A 265 -8.82 13.07 -15.77
N CYS A 266 -7.67 13.60 -16.18
CA CYS A 266 -6.69 12.90 -17.02
C CYS A 266 -7.20 12.44 -18.39
N ARG A 267 -8.33 12.97 -18.85
CA ARG A 267 -8.89 12.65 -20.17
C ARG A 267 -8.08 13.25 -21.31
N ALA A 268 -7.54 14.45 -21.11
CA ALA A 268 -6.82 15.17 -22.13
C ALA A 268 -5.40 14.63 -22.26
N ALA A 269 -5.01 14.24 -23.47
CA ALA A 269 -3.60 14.03 -23.78
C ALA A 269 -2.89 15.39 -23.68
N LYS A 270 -1.72 15.45 -23.03
CA LYS A 270 -0.94 16.70 -22.94
C LYS A 270 -0.41 17.12 -24.31
N CYS A 271 -0.08 16.15 -25.15
CA CYS A 271 0.51 16.37 -26.47
C CYS A 271 -0.43 15.88 -27.57
N SER A 272 -0.58 16.67 -28.64
CA SER A 272 -1.37 16.30 -29.82
C SER A 272 -0.75 15.15 -30.62
N ALA A 273 0.56 14.96 -30.48
CA ALA A 273 1.30 13.84 -31.05
C ALA A 273 2.43 13.43 -30.10
N VAL A 274 2.62 12.12 -29.97
CA VAL A 274 3.73 11.51 -29.23
C VAL A 274 4.64 10.82 -30.24
N TYR A 275 5.91 11.19 -30.26
CA TYR A 275 6.88 10.59 -31.18
C TYR A 275 7.67 9.49 -30.48
N LYS A 276 7.98 8.44 -31.24
CA LYS A 276 8.99 7.47 -30.82
C LYS A 276 10.37 8.10 -31.02
N CYS A 277 10.94 8.58 -29.92
CA CYS A 277 12.28 9.14 -29.93
C CYS A 277 13.31 8.04 -30.26
N GLN A 278 14.25 8.39 -31.13
CA GLN A 278 15.31 7.51 -31.58
C GLN A 278 16.58 7.77 -30.77
N ASN A 279 17.55 6.86 -30.87
CA ASN A 279 18.91 7.05 -30.38
C ASN A 279 19.01 7.46 -28.89
N GLY A 280 18.19 6.82 -28.05
CA GLY A 280 18.18 7.06 -26.60
C GLY A 280 17.44 8.32 -26.17
N GLY A 281 16.91 9.11 -27.11
CA GLY A 281 16.07 10.27 -26.78
C GLY A 281 14.83 9.86 -25.98
N LYS A 282 14.39 10.73 -25.07
CA LYS A 282 13.19 10.51 -24.25
C LYS A 282 12.12 11.53 -24.61
N PHE A 283 10.88 11.09 -24.76
CA PHE A 283 9.78 12.01 -25.00
C PHE A 283 9.42 12.72 -23.71
N ASP A 284 9.46 14.04 -23.76
CA ASP A 284 9.06 14.92 -22.67
C ASP A 284 7.63 15.39 -22.93
N TYR A 285 6.72 15.03 -22.02
CA TYR A 285 5.30 15.32 -22.14
C TYR A 285 4.92 16.74 -21.72
N ASP A 286 5.84 17.51 -21.14
CA ASP A 286 5.61 18.91 -20.80
C ASP A 286 6.02 19.82 -21.97
N SER A 287 7.12 19.51 -22.66
CA SER A 287 7.50 20.22 -23.90
C SER A 287 6.91 19.62 -25.17
N CYS A 288 6.34 18.40 -25.11
CA CYS A 288 5.86 17.64 -26.25
C CYS A 288 6.90 17.40 -27.35
N THR A 289 8.17 17.26 -26.94
CA THR A 289 9.30 17.04 -27.84
C THR A 289 10.17 15.88 -27.37
N CYS A 290 10.96 15.32 -28.29
CA CYS A 290 12.02 14.40 -27.90
C CYS A 290 13.20 15.20 -27.34
N GLN A 291 13.50 14.97 -26.06
CA GLN A 291 14.76 15.39 -25.45
C GLN A 291 15.85 14.47 -25.98
N CYS A 292 16.63 14.98 -26.93
CA CYS A 292 17.71 14.24 -27.54
C CYS A 292 18.92 14.18 -26.60
N THR A 293 19.62 13.06 -26.66
CA THR A 293 20.96 12.94 -26.09
C THR A 293 21.91 13.90 -26.81
N GLU A 294 23.02 14.25 -26.16
CA GLU A 294 23.96 15.29 -26.58
C GLU A 294 24.24 15.31 -28.09
N PHE A 295 24.57 14.15 -28.67
CA PHE A 295 25.00 14.01 -30.06
C PHE A 295 23.87 13.85 -31.09
N PHE A 296 22.61 13.98 -30.70
CA PHE A 296 21.47 13.83 -31.62
C PHE A 296 20.58 15.07 -31.62
N ALA A 297 19.93 15.31 -32.75
CA ALA A 297 19.03 16.41 -32.99
C ALA A 297 17.90 16.00 -33.94
N GLY A 298 16.98 16.93 -34.17
CA GLY A 298 15.80 16.69 -34.98
C GLY A 298 14.59 16.33 -34.11
N ARG A 299 13.42 16.25 -34.74
CA ARG A 299 12.14 16.16 -34.04
C ARG A 299 11.98 14.86 -33.26
N THR A 300 12.62 13.79 -33.73
CA THR A 300 12.62 12.45 -33.15
C THR A 300 14.02 11.97 -32.79
N CYS A 301 15.01 12.87 -32.72
CA CYS A 301 16.43 12.55 -32.52
C CYS A 301 17.02 11.67 -33.63
N GLU A 302 16.49 11.79 -34.85
CA GLU A 302 16.88 11.00 -36.01
C GLU A 302 18.24 11.41 -36.62
N ARG A 303 18.64 12.68 -36.39
CA ARG A 303 19.82 13.29 -37.02
C ARG A 303 20.98 13.32 -36.04
N ALA A 304 22.14 12.82 -36.46
CA ALA A 304 23.36 12.94 -35.69
C ALA A 304 23.93 14.37 -35.83
N LYS A 305 24.43 14.93 -34.72
CA LYS A 305 25.18 16.19 -34.71
C LYS A 305 26.67 15.90 -34.90
N CYS A 306 27.07 15.69 -36.14
CA CYS A 306 28.44 15.27 -36.45
C CYS A 306 29.53 16.24 -35.98
N SER A 307 29.21 17.53 -35.81
CA SER A 307 30.13 18.54 -35.28
C SER A 307 30.43 18.41 -33.78
N GLU A 308 29.51 17.78 -33.02
CA GLU A 308 29.65 17.58 -31.58
C GLU A 308 30.30 16.22 -31.26
N LEU A 309 30.37 15.31 -32.24
CA LEU A 309 31.21 14.12 -32.17
C LEU A 309 32.68 14.54 -32.43
N GLY A 310 33.59 14.17 -31.52
CA GLY A 310 35.01 14.61 -31.48
C GLY A 310 35.67 14.86 -32.84
N GLN A 311 36.47 15.94 -32.93
CA GLN A 311 37.08 16.48 -34.17
C GLN A 311 36.22 16.32 -35.45
N SER A 312 34.94 16.70 -35.41
CA SER A 312 34.01 16.57 -36.56
C SER A 312 33.81 15.12 -37.04
N GLY A 313 33.83 14.17 -36.09
CA GLY A 313 33.70 12.74 -36.31
C GLY A 313 34.98 12.03 -36.82
N LYS A 314 36.17 12.65 -36.74
CA LYS A 314 37.41 12.02 -37.21
C LYS A 314 38.07 11.04 -36.24
N ASP A 315 37.54 10.86 -35.03
CA ASP A 315 38.11 9.94 -34.03
C ASP A 315 37.72 8.46 -34.28
N VAL A 316 37.72 8.01 -35.54
CA VAL A 316 37.34 6.64 -35.94
C VAL A 316 38.49 5.63 -35.85
N TYR A 317 39.71 6.04 -35.56
CA TYR A 317 40.81 5.09 -35.40
C TYR A 317 41.25 4.98 -33.95
N TRP A 318 40.51 4.21 -33.13
CA TRP A 318 41.12 3.45 -32.03
C TRP A 318 40.28 2.32 -31.42
N CYS A 319 39.00 2.15 -31.79
CA CYS A 319 38.23 0.96 -31.37
C CYS A 319 38.34 -0.22 -32.35
N SER A 320 38.94 -0.03 -33.54
CA SER A 320 39.07 -1.08 -34.57
C SER A 320 40.42 -1.81 -34.54
N THR A 321 41.44 -1.24 -33.89
CA THR A 321 42.80 -1.80 -33.82
C THR A 321 43.11 -2.56 -32.54
N VAL A 322 42.33 -2.37 -31.48
CA VAL A 322 42.47 -3.10 -30.22
C VAL A 322 41.12 -3.76 -29.96
N GLY A 323 41.12 -5.07 -29.69
CA GLY A 323 39.91 -5.88 -29.56
C GLY A 323 38.88 -5.30 -28.56
N PRO A 324 37.67 -5.89 -28.49
CA PRO A 324 36.50 -5.33 -27.79
C PRO A 324 36.67 -5.01 -26.29
N GLU A 325 37.84 -5.28 -25.72
CA GLU A 325 38.18 -5.12 -24.30
C GLU A 325 38.85 -3.77 -23.96
N TRP A 326 39.24 -2.95 -24.94
CA TRP A 326 40.02 -1.71 -24.68
C TRP A 326 39.47 -0.50 -25.42
N CYS A 327 38.27 -0.06 -25.03
CA CYS A 327 37.91 1.34 -25.21
C CYS A 327 38.51 2.14 -24.05
N GLN A 328 38.94 3.40 -24.28
CA GLN A 328 39.34 4.25 -23.15
C GLN A 328 38.20 4.37 -22.12
N PRO A 329 38.49 4.59 -20.82
CA PRO A 329 37.47 4.72 -19.80
C PRO A 329 36.41 5.75 -20.22
N GLY A 330 35.15 5.32 -20.36
CA GLY A 330 34.02 6.15 -20.80
C GLY A 330 33.49 5.87 -22.22
N PHE A 331 34.12 4.97 -22.99
CA PHE A 331 33.67 4.59 -24.33
C PHE A 331 33.28 3.11 -24.36
N HIS A 332 32.13 2.76 -24.94
CA HIS A 332 31.67 1.37 -25.03
C HIS A 332 31.00 1.07 -26.39
N LEU A 333 31.25 -0.12 -26.93
CA LEU A 333 30.54 -0.66 -28.09
C LEU A 333 29.14 -1.14 -27.66
N VAL A 334 28.14 -0.90 -28.51
CA VAL A 334 26.73 -1.25 -28.23
C VAL A 334 26.54 -2.77 -28.20
N GLY A 335 26.04 -3.32 -27.09
CA GLY A 335 25.65 -4.74 -26.97
C GLY A 335 25.67 -5.36 -25.57
N GLU A 336 26.23 -4.68 -24.57
CA GLU A 336 26.36 -5.18 -23.18
C GLU A 336 25.47 -4.40 -22.19
N PRO A 337 25.04 -4.99 -21.05
CA PRO A 337 23.82 -4.58 -20.36
C PRO A 337 23.89 -3.33 -19.46
N GLU A 338 25.05 -2.74 -19.22
CA GLU A 338 25.19 -1.64 -18.26
C GLU A 338 26.18 -0.59 -18.75
N ASP A 339 25.68 0.43 -19.45
CA ASP A 339 26.06 1.86 -19.32
C ASP A 339 25.48 2.70 -20.46
N GLN A 340 25.25 3.99 -20.20
CA GLN A 340 24.43 4.91 -21.00
C GLN A 340 24.72 4.83 -22.51
N GLU A 341 23.77 4.27 -23.29
CA GLU A 341 23.92 3.97 -24.72
C GLU A 341 24.49 5.15 -25.53
N ILE A 342 25.75 5.05 -25.97
CA ILE A 342 26.22 5.80 -27.13
C ILE A 342 26.22 4.87 -28.35
N ARG A 343 25.42 5.21 -29.37
CA ARG A 343 25.24 4.39 -30.57
C ARG A 343 26.31 4.64 -31.63
N TYR A 344 27.55 4.24 -31.34
CA TYR A 344 28.69 4.46 -32.23
C TYR A 344 28.78 3.56 -33.48
N LYS A 345 27.90 2.57 -33.67
CA LYS A 345 27.81 1.86 -34.97
C LYS A 345 27.11 2.67 -36.05
N TYR A 346 26.14 3.49 -35.68
CA TYR A 346 25.24 4.18 -36.62
C TYR A 346 25.58 5.66 -36.82
N CYS A 347 26.18 6.32 -35.82
CA CYS A 347 26.58 7.73 -35.92
C CYS A 347 27.68 7.99 -36.97
N PRO A 348 28.86 7.33 -36.92
CA PRO A 348 29.92 7.56 -37.90
C PRO A 348 29.43 7.34 -39.33
N ARG A 349 28.72 6.23 -39.57
CA ARG A 349 28.11 5.92 -40.86
C ARG A 349 27.10 6.99 -41.31
N LYS A 350 26.23 7.50 -40.41
CA LYS A 350 25.29 8.60 -40.73
C LYS A 350 25.99 9.93 -41.02
N CYS A 351 27.18 10.12 -40.46
CA CYS A 351 28.03 11.27 -40.68
C CYS A 351 28.95 11.13 -41.91
N GLY A 352 28.79 10.07 -42.71
CA GLY A 352 29.60 9.81 -43.91
C GLY A 352 31.02 9.34 -43.59
N ILE A 353 31.27 8.89 -42.36
CA ILE A 353 32.55 8.35 -41.93
C ILE A 353 32.41 6.83 -41.97
N CYS A 354 33.17 6.21 -42.88
CA CYS A 354 33.09 4.78 -43.19
C CYS A 354 33.59 3.91 -42.05
#